data_AF-A0A9D9LA42-F1
#
_entry.id   AF-A0A9D9LA42-F1
#
_cell.length_a   1.000
_cell.length_b   1.000
_cell.length_c   1.000
_cell.angle_alpha   90.00
_cell.angle_beta   90.00
_cell.angle_gamma   90.00
#
_symmetry.space_group_name_H-M   'P 1'
#
loop_
_entity.id
_entity.type
_entity.pdbx_description
1 polymer ?
#
loop_
_entity_poly.entity_id
_entity_poly.type
_entity_poly.pdbx_seq_one_letter_code
_entity_poly.pdbx_strand_id
1 'polypeptide(L)'
;MLQAMQHNDNSAWEDFLTYYGPLIKLRADDFRLTPQETDELRQDICVSIFSQGSLETYDPQRARFRDYLRGIIAHRALDILRRRPDPQQRPLKEEEISADDDLRFEQEWREFLLGKAVENVKSRCDDLTFMA
;
A
#
# COMPACT_ATOMS: atom_id res chain seq x y z
N MET A 1 11.62 -9.00 1.62
CA MET A 1 10.24 -8.84 1.12
C MET A 1 10.20 -8.67 -0.40
N LEU A 2 10.55 -7.52 -1.01
CA LEU A 2 10.38 -7.31 -2.47
C LEU A 2 11.04 -8.37 -3.37
N GLN A 3 12.27 -8.79 -3.06
CA GLN A 3 12.93 -9.89 -3.78
C GLN A 3 12.25 -11.26 -3.59
N ALA A 4 11.65 -11.53 -2.43
CA ALA A 4 10.92 -12.78 -2.19
C ALA A 4 9.56 -12.80 -2.92
N MET A 5 8.91 -11.63 -3.06
CA MET A 5 7.69 -11.48 -3.86
C MET A 5 7.95 -11.72 -5.35
N GLN A 6 9.13 -11.32 -5.87
CA GLN A 6 9.56 -11.64 -7.24
C GLN A 6 9.68 -13.16 -7.50
N HIS A 7 9.87 -13.97 -6.46
CA HIS A 7 9.95 -15.43 -6.55
C HIS A 7 8.63 -16.14 -6.20
N ASN A 8 7.51 -15.40 -6.10
CA ASN A 8 6.17 -15.94 -5.82
C ASN A 8 6.06 -16.69 -4.48
N ASP A 9 6.81 -16.26 -3.45
CA ASP A 9 6.71 -16.82 -2.10
C ASP A 9 5.45 -16.29 -1.38
N ASN A 10 4.53 -17.19 -1.02
CA ASN A 10 3.28 -16.86 -0.32
C ASN A 10 3.50 -16.12 1.01
N SER A 11 4.59 -16.40 1.73
CA SER A 11 4.89 -15.74 3.00
C SER A 11 5.20 -14.24 2.83
N ALA A 12 5.81 -13.87 1.71
CA ALA A 12 6.14 -12.48 1.40
C ALA A 12 4.89 -11.62 1.10
N TRP A 13 3.75 -12.24 0.82
CA TRP A 13 2.47 -11.56 0.57
C TRP A 13 1.75 -11.17 1.84
N GLU A 14 1.74 -12.06 2.83
CA GLU A 14 1.20 -11.74 4.14
C GLU A 14 1.98 -10.60 4.75
N ASP A 15 3.30 -10.62 4.63
CA ASP A 15 4.15 -9.50 5.01
C ASP A 15 3.76 -8.23 4.24
N PHE A 16 3.68 -8.28 2.92
CA PHE A 16 3.33 -7.10 2.12
C PHE A 16 1.97 -6.51 2.50
N LEU A 17 0.94 -7.33 2.64
CA LEU A 17 -0.40 -6.86 3.02
C LEU A 17 -0.42 -6.38 4.48
N THR A 18 0.39 -6.97 5.35
CA THR A 18 0.59 -6.49 6.72
C THR A 18 1.26 -5.11 6.72
N TYR A 19 2.27 -4.90 5.87
CA TYR A 19 3.03 -3.66 5.80
C TYR A 19 2.31 -2.54 5.03
N TYR A 20 1.64 -2.85 3.92
CA TYR A 20 1.04 -1.85 3.02
C TYR A 20 -0.48 -1.83 3.04
N GLY A 21 -1.14 -2.84 3.60
CA GLY A 21 -2.61 -2.89 3.73
C GLY A 21 -3.24 -1.66 4.38
N PRO A 22 -2.64 -1.07 5.44
CA PRO A 22 -3.12 0.19 6.01
C PRO A 22 -3.08 1.35 5.01
N LEU A 23 -2.04 1.45 4.17
CA LEU A 23 -1.92 2.51 3.17
C LEU A 23 -2.93 2.37 2.03
N ILE A 24 -3.21 1.13 1.63
CA ILE A 24 -4.27 0.84 0.65
C ILE A 24 -5.61 1.27 1.21
N LYS A 25 -5.89 0.98 2.49
CA LYS A 25 -7.11 1.39 3.16
C LYS A 25 -7.22 2.91 3.29
N LEU A 26 -6.15 3.58 3.73
CA LEU A 26 -6.13 5.04 3.85
C LEU A 26 -6.51 5.71 2.53
N ARG A 27 -5.91 5.27 1.42
CA ARG A 27 -6.25 5.79 0.09
C ARG A 27 -7.65 5.42 -0.34
N ALA A 28 -8.11 4.20 -0.06
CA ALA A 28 -9.50 3.81 -0.32
C ALA A 28 -10.49 4.76 0.38
N ASP A 29 -10.19 5.15 1.63
CA ASP A 29 -10.98 6.11 2.40
C ASP A 29 -10.93 7.52 1.78
N ASP A 30 -9.74 8.00 1.36
CA ASP A 30 -9.57 9.29 0.67
C ASP A 30 -10.45 9.36 -0.60
N PHE A 31 -10.48 8.27 -1.36
CA PHE A 31 -11.30 8.12 -2.58
C PHE A 31 -12.76 7.76 -2.29
N ARG A 32 -13.15 7.60 -1.02
CA ARG A 32 -14.49 7.20 -0.58
C ARG A 32 -14.97 5.92 -1.27
N LEU A 33 -14.09 4.93 -1.35
CA LEU A 33 -14.42 3.60 -1.82
C LEU A 33 -15.32 2.89 -0.81
N THR A 34 -16.26 2.11 -1.31
CA THR A 34 -17.05 1.18 -0.50
C THR A 34 -16.16 0.03 0.00
N PRO A 35 -16.60 -0.75 1.00
CA PRO A 35 -15.86 -1.93 1.45
C PRO A 35 -15.57 -2.91 0.31
N GLN A 36 -16.55 -3.13 -0.57
CA GLN A 36 -16.40 -4.02 -1.74
C GLN A 36 -15.34 -3.50 -2.71
N GLU A 37 -15.35 -2.20 -3.00
CA GLU A 37 -14.34 -1.57 -3.87
C GLU A 37 -12.96 -1.51 -3.21
N THR A 38 -12.90 -1.44 -1.88
CA THR A 38 -11.63 -1.53 -1.15
C THR A 38 -11.01 -2.92 -1.28
N ASP A 39 -11.83 -3.98 -1.25
CA ASP A 39 -11.38 -5.34 -1.49
C ASP A 39 -10.99 -5.56 -2.96
N GLU A 40 -11.73 -4.99 -3.92
CA GLU A 40 -11.35 -4.95 -5.34
C GLU A 40 -10.01 -4.24 -5.53
N LEU A 41 -9.82 -3.08 -4.91
CA LEU A 41 -8.56 -2.32 -4.96
C LEU A 41 -7.38 -3.14 -4.45
N ARG A 42 -7.54 -3.84 -3.32
CA ARG A 42 -6.51 -4.74 -2.78
C ARG A 42 -6.15 -5.84 -3.76
N GLN A 43 -7.15 -6.47 -4.36
CA GLN A 43 -6.94 -7.52 -5.36
C GLN A 43 -6.23 -6.98 -6.59
N ASP A 44 -6.65 -5.83 -7.12
CA ASP A 44 -6.04 -5.17 -8.28
C ASP A 44 -4.59 -4.77 -8.03
N ILE A 45 -4.25 -4.35 -6.81
CA ILE A 45 -2.87 -4.05 -6.41
C ILE A 45 -2.04 -5.33 -6.41
N CYS A 46 -2.53 -6.41 -5.79
CA CYS A 46 -1.84 -7.70 -5.81
C CYS A 46 -1.59 -8.18 -7.24
N VAL A 47 -2.61 -8.10 -8.10
CA VAL A 47 -2.50 -8.44 -9.52
C VAL A 47 -1.51 -7.52 -10.24
N SER A 48 -1.52 -6.21 -9.98
CA SER A 48 -0.62 -5.26 -10.65
C SER A 48 0.85 -5.49 -10.29
N ILE A 49 1.11 -5.92 -9.06
CA ILE A 49 2.46 -6.23 -8.60
C ILE A 49 2.97 -7.52 -9.24
N PHE A 50 2.10 -8.53 -9.43
CA PHE A 50 2.45 -9.82 -10.02
C PHE A 50 2.47 -9.88 -11.55
N SER A 51 1.45 -9.32 -12.19
CA SER A 51 1.15 -9.62 -13.61
C SER A 51 1.93 -8.75 -14.59
N GLN A 52 2.47 -7.60 -14.15
CA GLN A 52 3.00 -6.59 -15.06
C GLN A 52 4.52 -6.43 -15.06
N GLY A 53 5.30 -7.28 -14.37
CA GLY A 53 6.74 -7.00 -14.22
C GLY A 53 7.01 -5.64 -13.56
N SER A 54 6.02 -5.12 -12.83
CA SER A 54 6.06 -3.84 -12.12
C SER A 54 7.24 -3.77 -11.15
N LEU A 55 7.55 -4.90 -10.50
CA LEU A 55 8.71 -5.04 -9.64
C LEU A 55 10.03 -5.19 -10.42
N GLU A 56 10.00 -5.64 -11.68
CA GLU A 56 11.19 -5.73 -12.55
C GLU A 56 11.58 -4.36 -13.11
N THR A 57 10.59 -3.50 -13.33
CA THR A 57 10.77 -2.10 -13.77
C THR A 57 10.99 -1.12 -12.61
N TYR A 58 10.81 -1.58 -11.36
CA TYR A 58 11.08 -0.79 -10.17
C TYR A 58 12.59 -0.60 -9.98
N ASP A 59 13.03 0.65 -10.14
CA ASP A 59 14.40 1.07 -9.86
C ASP A 59 14.46 1.84 -8.52
N PRO A 60 15.05 1.26 -7.46
CA PRO A 60 15.17 1.91 -6.17
C PRO A 60 16.06 3.16 -6.18
N GLN A 61 16.86 3.40 -7.23
CA GLN A 61 17.64 4.64 -7.38
C GLN A 61 16.80 5.82 -7.87
N ARG A 62 15.63 5.56 -8.48
CA ARG A 62 14.75 6.60 -9.03
C ARG A 62 13.71 7.09 -8.04
N ALA A 63 13.12 6.19 -7.26
CA ALA A 63 12.13 6.51 -6.23
C ALA A 63 12.04 5.39 -5.20
N ARG A 64 11.59 5.70 -3.99
CA ARG A 64 11.31 4.66 -2.98
C ARG A 64 10.11 3.84 -3.44
N PHE A 65 10.10 2.54 -3.13
CA PHE A 65 9.02 1.62 -3.47
C PHE A 65 7.65 2.11 -3.00
N ARG A 66 7.61 2.81 -1.86
CA ARG A 66 6.40 3.46 -1.36
C ARG A 66 5.83 4.49 -2.33
N ASP A 67 6.67 5.35 -2.87
CA ASP A 67 6.24 6.44 -3.76
C ASP A 67 5.76 5.86 -5.11
N TYR A 68 6.36 4.75 -5.54
CA TYR A 68 5.89 3.93 -6.65
C TYR A 68 4.53 3.27 -6.36
N LEU A 69 4.39 2.60 -5.21
CA LEU A 69 3.16 1.94 -4.80
C LEU A 69 2.00 2.94 -4.65
N ARG A 70 2.28 4.16 -4.17
CA ARG A 70 1.30 5.24 -4.08
C ARG A 70 0.65 5.52 -5.44
N GLY A 71 1.45 5.63 -6.50
CA GLY A 71 0.93 5.86 -7.86
C GLY A 71 0.05 4.70 -8.33
N ILE A 72 0.44 3.46 -8.05
CA ILE A 72 -0.38 2.28 -8.37
C ILE A 72 -1.72 2.33 -7.63
N ILE A 73 -1.72 2.61 -6.33
CA ILE A 73 -2.94 2.67 -5.51
C ILE A 73 -3.89 3.74 -6.06
N ALA A 74 -3.38 4.95 -6.33
CA ALA A 74 -4.18 6.05 -6.85
C ALA A 74 -4.79 5.73 -8.22
N HIS A 75 -3.98 5.25 -9.17
CA HIS A 75 -4.47 4.86 -10.49
C HIS A 75 -5.55 3.77 -10.43
N ARG A 76 -5.37 2.75 -9.57
CA ARG A 76 -6.36 1.67 -9.42
C ARG A 76 -7.65 2.15 -8.75
N ALA A 77 -7.55 2.99 -7.73
CA ALA A 77 -8.73 3.60 -7.11
C ALA A 77 -9.52 4.44 -8.13
N LEU A 78 -8.83 5.23 -8.97
CA LEU A 78 -9.45 5.98 -10.05
C LEU A 78 -10.11 5.08 -11.10
N ASP A 79 -9.48 3.96 -11.46
CA ASP A 79 -10.06 2.99 -12.39
C ASP A 79 -11.37 2.39 -11.86
N ILE A 80 -11.42 2.06 -10.56
CA ILE A 80 -12.65 1.59 -9.89
C ILE A 80 -13.73 2.67 -9.94
N LEU A 81 -13.39 3.91 -9.56
CA LEU A 81 -14.33 5.03 -9.59
C LEU A 81 -14.87 5.32 -10.99
N ARG A 82 -14.06 5.19 -12.04
CA ARG A 82 -14.48 5.36 -13.46
C ARG A 82 -15.49 4.30 -13.91
N ARG A 83 -15.49 3.11 -13.29
CA ARG A 83 -16.43 2.03 -13.59
C ARG A 83 -17.74 2.16 -12.81
N ARG A 84 -17.86 3.10 -11.87
CA ARG A 84 -19.09 3.30 -11.11
C ARG A 84 -20.25 3.65 -12.06
N PRO A 85 -21.41 2.97 -11.93
CA PRO A 85 -22.57 3.23 -12.78
C PRO A 85 -23.28 4.56 -12.45
N ASP A 86 -22.95 5.22 -11.34
CA ASP A 86 -23.62 6.44 -10.87
C ASP A 86 -22.87 7.72 -11.27
N PRO A 87 -23.41 8.56 -12.16
CA PRO A 87 -22.80 9.83 -12.58
C PRO A 87 -22.82 10.93 -11.51
N GLN A 88 -23.56 10.79 -10.41
CA GLN A 88 -23.56 11.75 -9.30
C GLN A 88 -22.38 11.59 -8.34
N GLN A 89 -21.73 10.42 -8.34
CA GLN A 89 -20.50 10.18 -7.58
C GLN A 89 -19.30 10.36 -8.51
N ARG A 90 -19.00 11.62 -8.85
CA ARG A 90 -17.80 11.91 -9.64
C ARG A 90 -16.56 11.37 -8.93
N PRO A 91 -15.66 10.67 -9.64
CA PRO A 91 -14.35 10.37 -9.11
C PRO A 91 -13.67 11.67 -8.68
N LEU A 92 -13.10 11.71 -7.47
CA LEU A 92 -12.14 12.75 -7.13
C LEU A 92 -11.03 12.70 -8.20
N LYS A 93 -10.72 13.81 -8.82
CA LYS A 93 -9.57 13.84 -9.75
C LYS A 93 -8.29 13.68 -8.93
N GLU A 94 -7.27 13.09 -9.52
CA GLU A 94 -5.93 12.98 -8.89
C GLU A 94 -5.38 14.36 -8.48
N GLU A 95 -5.80 15.41 -9.20
CA GLU A 95 -5.52 16.83 -8.96
C GLU A 95 -6.26 17.42 -7.74
N GLU A 96 -7.33 16.77 -7.27
CA GLU A 96 -8.14 17.16 -6.11
C GLU A 96 -7.63 16.51 -4.81
N ILE A 97 -6.70 15.56 -4.90
CA ILE A 97 -5.95 15.02 -3.76
C ILE A 97 -4.99 16.12 -3.33
N SER A 98 -5.19 16.66 -2.13
CA SER A 98 -4.43 17.80 -1.66
C SER A 98 -2.98 17.42 -1.37
N ALA A 99 -2.06 18.37 -1.48
CA ALA A 99 -0.71 18.22 -0.93
C ALA A 99 -0.73 17.91 0.58
N ASP A 100 -1.82 18.28 1.26
CA ASP A 100 -2.07 17.97 2.67
C ASP A 100 -2.38 16.48 2.89
N ASP A 101 -3.09 15.84 1.96
CA ASP A 101 -3.32 14.39 1.98
C ASP A 101 -2.01 13.61 1.78
N ASP A 102 -1.08 14.18 1.00
CA ASP A 102 0.26 13.62 0.80
C ASP A 102 1.15 13.73 2.05
N LEU A 103 1.10 14.86 2.76
CA LEU A 103 1.80 15.03 4.04
C LEU A 103 1.22 14.10 5.11
N ARG A 104 -0.11 13.97 5.15
CA ARG A 104 -0.80 13.04 6.05
C ARG A 104 -0.44 11.59 5.75
N PHE A 105 -0.42 11.21 4.47
CA PHE A 105 0.03 9.89 4.01
C PHE A 105 1.48 9.61 4.45
N GLU A 106 2.36 10.62 4.42
CA GLU A 106 3.73 10.47 4.90
C GLU A 106 3.84 10.36 6.43
N GLN A 107 3.04 11.11 7.17
CA GLN A 107 3.01 11.08 8.64
C GLN A 107 2.47 9.73 9.15
N GLU A 108 1.29 9.31 8.68
CA GLU A 108 0.68 8.04 9.08
C GLU A 108 1.61 6.85 8.74
N TRP A 109 2.34 6.95 7.62
CA TRP A 109 3.37 5.98 7.26
C TRP A 109 4.57 5.97 8.21
N ARG A 110 5.09 7.14 8.61
CA ARG A 110 6.21 7.20 9.57
C ARG A 110 5.82 6.62 10.91
N GLU A 111 4.63 6.93 11.40
CA GLU A 111 4.13 6.40 12.66
C GLU A 111 3.96 4.88 12.61
N PHE A 112 3.41 4.36 11.51
CA PHE A 112 3.30 2.92 11.28
C PHE A 112 4.68 2.22 11.25
N LEU A 113 5.64 2.76 10.48
CA LEU A 113 7.01 2.23 10.45
C LEU A 113 7.69 2.28 11.81
N LEU A 114 7.48 3.35 12.58
CA LEU A 114 8.04 3.49 13.92
C LEU A 114 7.45 2.44 14.86
N GLY A 115 6.13 2.21 14.80
CA GLY A 115 5.45 1.14 15.53
C GLY A 115 5.99 -0.24 15.20
N LYS A 116 6.19 -0.54 13.91
CA LYS A 116 6.77 -1.82 13.46
C LYS A 116 8.23 -1.98 13.83
N ALA A 117 9.03 -0.92 13.77
CA ALA A 117 10.43 -0.95 14.23
C ALA A 117 10.51 -1.23 15.74
N VAL A 118 9.62 -0.61 16.54
CA VAL A 118 9.51 -0.87 17.98
C VAL A 118 9.07 -2.30 18.26
N GLU A 119 8.11 -2.83 17.50
CA GLU A 119 7.64 -4.22 17.61
C GLU A 119 8.76 -5.23 17.29
N ASN A 120 9.52 -4.99 16.22
CA ASN A 120 10.67 -5.81 15.83
C ASN A 120 11.81 -5.75 16.87
N VAL A 121 12.09 -4.59 17.46
CA VAL A 121 13.09 -4.46 18.53
C VAL A 121 12.64 -5.18 19.80
N LYS A 122 11.36 -5.05 20.17
CA LYS A 122 10.79 -5.76 21.33
C LYS A 122 10.86 -7.27 21.16
N SER A 123 10.41 -7.80 20.02
CA SER A 123 10.50 -9.24 19.72
C SER A 123 11.93 -9.77 19.83
N ARG A 124 12.92 -9.03 19.32
CA ARG A 124 14.34 -9.42 19.41
C ARG A 124 14.91 -9.33 20.84
N CYS A 125 14.41 -8.40 21.64
CA CYS A 125 14.81 -8.27 23.06
C CYS A 125 14.14 -9.34 23.93
N ASP A 126 12.89 -9.71 23.64
CA ASP A 126 12.17 -10.78 24.35
C ASP A 126 12.81 -12.15 24.05
N ASP A 127 13.22 -12.41 22.81
CA ASP A 127 13.98 -13.62 22.43
C ASP A 127 15.33 -13.73 23.15
N LEU A 128 16.02 -12.59 23.36
CA LEU A 128 17.29 -12.55 24.09
C LEU A 128 17.10 -12.68 25.61
N THR A 129 15.95 -12.25 26.14
CA THR A 129 15.65 -12.32 27.59
C THR A 129 15.26 -13.74 28.01
N PHE A 130 14.77 -14.58 27.09
CA PHE A 130 14.42 -15.98 27.36
C PHE A 130 15.60 -16.96 27.23
N MET A 131 16.79 -16.50 26.84
CA MET A 131 18.02 -17.31 26.75
C MET A 131 19.05 -17.02 27.86
N ALA A 132 18.66 -16.34 28.95
CA ALA A 132 19.53 -16.01 30.08
C ALA A 132 19.13 -16.74 31.38
#